data_AF-A0A9D7P2V2-F1
#
_entry.id   AF-A0A9D7P2V2-F1
#
_cell.length_a   1.000
_cell.length_b   1.000
_cell.length_c   1.000
_cell.angle_alpha   90.00
_cell.angle_beta   90.00
_cell.angle_gamma   90.00
#
_symmetry.space_group_name_H-M   'P 1'
#
loop_
_entity.id
_entity.type
_entity.pdbx_description
1 polymer ?
#
loop_
_entity_poly.entity_id
_entity_poly.type
_entity_poly.pdbx_seq_one_letter_code
_entity_poly.pdbx_strand_id
1 'polypeptide(L)'
;MQTTAGRLYEADLRLRPDGSKGMLVSTLQSFLDYQRERAWVWEQQALVRARFVAGDTDMGARFDAARREVLQQSRQQSEVFREVAAMRMRMRVAHDRSRDERFDLKQGEGGLVDLEFLLQALVLTHAAHVPALVDARETADLIARCGEAGLLSGAQVAQAPGGACRAAGARSRLHTRRSGPHCAQRYAD
;
A
#
# COMPACT_ATOMS: atom_id res chain seq x y z
N MET A 1 12.47 -21.86 -8.92
CA MET A 1 13.86 -22.20 -9.29
C MET A 1 14.78 -21.55 -8.29
N GLN A 2 15.56 -22.35 -7.55
CA GLN A 2 16.55 -21.86 -6.60
C GLN A 2 17.92 -22.16 -7.21
N THR A 3 18.74 -21.12 -7.33
CA THR A 3 20.13 -21.28 -7.78
C THR A 3 21.02 -21.53 -6.57
N THR A 4 22.29 -21.86 -6.78
CA THR A 4 23.31 -21.92 -5.71
C THR A 4 23.47 -20.59 -4.97
N ALA A 5 23.20 -19.47 -5.66
CA ALA A 5 23.16 -18.13 -5.06
C ALA A 5 21.81 -17.80 -4.38
N GLY A 6 20.88 -18.75 -4.31
CA GLY A 6 19.55 -18.57 -3.73
C GLY A 6 18.50 -18.08 -4.74
N ARG A 7 17.48 -17.40 -4.20
CA ARG A 7 16.36 -16.81 -4.96
C ARG A 7 16.50 -15.28 -4.91
N LEU A 8 16.26 -14.62 -6.04
CA LEU A 8 16.39 -13.16 -6.13
C LEU A 8 15.30 -12.43 -5.30
N TYR A 9 14.02 -12.70 -5.58
CA TYR A 9 12.88 -12.16 -4.83
C TYR A 9 11.77 -13.21 -4.66
N GLU A 10 11.02 -13.09 -3.58
CA GLU A 10 9.71 -13.74 -3.44
C GLU A 10 8.65 -12.84 -4.08
N ALA A 11 8.06 -13.31 -5.19
CA ALA A 11 6.98 -12.59 -5.85
C ALA A 11 5.63 -13.01 -5.26
N ASP A 12 4.91 -12.05 -4.69
CA ASP A 12 3.53 -12.23 -4.23
C ASP A 12 2.55 -11.74 -5.29
N LEU A 13 1.79 -12.67 -5.87
CA LEU A 13 0.85 -12.40 -6.96
C LEU A 13 -0.61 -12.47 -6.50
N ARG A 14 -0.87 -12.44 -5.18
CA ARG A 14 -2.21 -12.66 -4.60
C ARG A 14 -3.15 -11.47 -4.75
N LEU A 15 -2.63 -10.28 -5.09
CA LEU A 15 -3.42 -9.07 -5.30
C LEU A 15 -3.96 -8.90 -6.73
N ARG A 16 -3.81 -9.91 -7.59
CA ARG A 16 -4.40 -9.90 -8.94
C ARG A 16 -5.91 -10.21 -8.86
N PRO A 17 -6.70 -9.85 -9.88
CA PRO A 17 -8.12 -10.21 -9.96
C PRO A 17 -8.36 -11.69 -9.65
N ASP A 18 -9.36 -11.98 -8.82
CA ASP A 18 -9.71 -13.33 -8.35
C ASP A 18 -8.60 -14.06 -7.55
N GLY A 19 -7.56 -13.31 -7.13
CA GLY A 19 -6.48 -13.78 -6.26
C GLY A 19 -5.80 -15.04 -6.80
N SER A 20 -5.62 -16.06 -5.96
CA SER A 20 -4.98 -17.33 -6.35
C SER A 20 -5.75 -18.13 -7.40
N LYS A 21 -7.06 -17.89 -7.55
CA LYS A 21 -7.94 -18.59 -8.49
C LYS A 21 -8.00 -17.92 -9.86
N GLY A 22 -7.61 -16.65 -9.94
CA GLY A 22 -7.61 -15.88 -11.19
C GLY A 22 -6.44 -16.22 -12.11
N MET A 23 -6.60 -15.85 -13.38
CA MET A 23 -5.53 -15.92 -14.38
C MET A 23 -4.31 -15.15 -13.90
N LEU A 24 -3.12 -15.63 -14.27
CA LEU A 24 -1.86 -14.98 -13.90
C LEU A 24 -1.73 -13.60 -14.56
N VAL A 25 -2.24 -13.47 -15.78
CA VAL A 25 -2.22 -12.27 -16.60
C VAL A 25 -3.64 -12.02 -17.08
N SER A 26 -4.10 -10.77 -16.99
CA SER A 26 -5.39 -10.32 -17.49
C SER A 26 -5.20 -9.20 -18.50
N THR A 27 -6.16 -9.05 -19.41
CA THR A 27 -6.22 -7.84 -20.25
C THR A 27 -6.52 -6.63 -19.37
N LEU A 28 -6.16 -5.43 -19.84
CA LEU A 28 -6.48 -4.19 -19.12
C LEU A 28 -7.99 -4.00 -18.97
N GLN A 29 -8.77 -4.38 -20.00
CA GLN A 29 -10.23 -4.28 -19.97
C GLN A 29 -10.81 -5.19 -18.90
N SER A 30 -10.42 -6.47 -18.86
CA SER A 30 -10.90 -7.41 -17.85
C SER A 30 -10.49 -6.99 -16.43
N PHE A 31 -9.31 -6.39 -16.27
CA PHE A 31 -8.88 -5.81 -15.01
C PHE A 31 -9.79 -4.65 -14.59
N LEU A 32 -10.10 -3.73 -15.51
CA LEU A 32 -11.01 -2.62 -15.25
C LEU A 32 -12.40 -3.09 -14.84
N ASP A 33 -12.99 -4.00 -15.62
CA ASP A 33 -14.34 -4.51 -15.35
C ASP A 33 -14.41 -5.19 -13.98
N TYR A 34 -13.38 -5.98 -13.64
CA TYR A 34 -13.25 -6.57 -12.30
C TYR A 34 -13.21 -5.49 -11.20
N GLN A 35 -12.37 -4.47 -11.37
CA GLN A 35 -12.20 -3.41 -10.38
C GLN A 35 -13.46 -2.57 -10.18
N ARG A 36 -14.32 -2.43 -11.20
CA ARG A 36 -15.57 -1.67 -11.12
C ARG A 36 -16.71 -2.48 -10.51
N GLU A 37 -16.83 -3.75 -10.87
CA GLU A 37 -18.05 -4.52 -10.63
C GLU A 37 -17.93 -5.54 -9.49
N ARG A 38 -16.72 -6.04 -9.24
CA ARG A 38 -16.51 -7.22 -8.39
C ARG A 38 -15.51 -7.00 -7.25
N ALA A 39 -14.60 -6.05 -7.41
CA ALA A 39 -13.55 -5.82 -6.44
C ALA A 39 -14.11 -5.29 -5.11
N TRP A 40 -13.59 -5.86 -4.03
CA TRP A 40 -13.91 -5.41 -2.68
C TRP A 40 -13.22 -4.07 -2.38
N VAL A 41 -13.74 -3.29 -1.43
CA VAL A 41 -13.13 -1.99 -1.06
C VAL A 41 -11.65 -2.13 -0.67
N TRP A 42 -11.26 -3.23 0.00
CA TRP A 42 -9.87 -3.48 0.36
C TRP A 42 -8.96 -3.75 -0.86
N GLU A 43 -9.49 -4.30 -1.96
CA GLU A 43 -8.73 -4.47 -3.21
C GLU A 43 -8.55 -3.11 -3.90
N GLN A 44 -9.57 -2.26 -3.84
CA GLN A 44 -9.48 -0.88 -4.30
C GLN A 44 -8.51 -0.05 -3.42
N GLN A 45 -8.38 -0.34 -2.13
CA GLN A 45 -7.35 0.27 -1.28
C GLN A 45 -5.93 -0.09 -1.77
N ALA A 46 -5.69 -1.34 -2.13
CA ALA A 46 -4.40 -1.76 -2.68
C ALA A 46 -4.08 -1.05 -4.01
N LEU A 47 -5.11 -0.75 -4.81
CA LEU A 47 -4.97 -0.01 -6.07
C LEU A 47 -4.41 1.41 -5.89
N VAL A 48 -4.63 2.04 -4.72
CA VAL A 48 -4.07 3.37 -4.41
C VAL A 48 -2.54 3.37 -4.53
N ARG A 49 -1.88 2.27 -4.16
CA ARG A 49 -0.41 2.13 -4.25
C ARG A 49 0.09 1.62 -5.60
N ALA A 50 -0.78 1.06 -6.42
CA ALA A 50 -0.39 0.42 -7.68
C ALA A 50 0.22 1.43 -8.66
N ARG A 51 1.28 1.00 -9.36
CA ARG A 51 1.94 1.77 -10.42
C ARG A 51 2.46 0.83 -11.49
N PHE A 52 2.52 1.34 -12.71
CA PHE A 52 3.30 0.72 -13.77
C PHE A 52 4.80 0.71 -13.39
N VAL A 53 5.47 -0.42 -13.64
CA VAL A 53 6.89 -0.61 -13.30
C VAL A 53 7.77 -1.06 -14.45
N ALA A 54 7.20 -1.73 -15.47
CA ALA A 54 7.93 -2.27 -16.61
C ALA A 54 6.97 -2.64 -17.75
N GLY A 55 7.47 -2.60 -18.98
CA GLY A 55 6.74 -2.95 -20.20
C GLY A 55 6.64 -1.77 -21.18
N ASP A 56 5.62 -1.82 -22.05
CA ASP A 56 5.28 -0.72 -22.96
C ASP A 56 4.76 0.51 -22.20
N THR A 57 5.32 1.68 -22.50
CA THR A 57 4.92 2.96 -21.90
C THR A 57 3.49 3.36 -22.25
N ASP A 58 2.97 3.00 -23.44
CA ASP A 58 1.57 3.27 -23.79
C ASP A 58 0.62 2.46 -22.89
N MET A 59 0.95 1.18 -22.66
CA MET A 59 0.24 0.35 -21.69
C MET A 59 0.29 0.96 -20.28
N GLY A 60 1.44 1.50 -19.88
CA GLY A 60 1.59 2.21 -18.60
C GLY A 60 0.64 3.42 -18.47
N ALA A 61 0.55 4.25 -19.50
CA ALA A 61 -0.36 5.40 -19.53
C ALA A 61 -1.84 4.96 -19.46
N ARG A 62 -2.19 3.91 -20.20
CA ARG A 62 -3.54 3.32 -20.18
C ARG A 62 -3.90 2.72 -18.83
N PHE A 63 -2.96 2.05 -18.17
CA PHE A 63 -3.15 1.55 -16.80
C PHE A 63 -3.37 2.69 -15.81
N ASP A 64 -2.61 3.78 -15.91
CA ASP A 64 -2.78 4.92 -15.01
C ASP A 64 -4.12 5.62 -15.22
N ALA A 65 -4.60 5.73 -16.46
CA ALA A 65 -5.95 6.22 -16.77
C ALA A 65 -7.02 5.31 -16.16
N ALA A 66 -6.88 3.98 -16.35
CA ALA A 66 -7.76 2.97 -15.77
C ALA A 66 -7.82 3.05 -14.23
N ARG A 67 -6.66 3.16 -13.59
CA ARG A 67 -6.54 3.33 -12.14
C ARG A 67 -7.24 4.60 -11.67
N ARG A 68 -7.06 5.73 -12.37
CA ARG A 68 -7.75 6.98 -12.02
C ARG A 68 -9.25 6.80 -12.04
N GLU A 69 -9.75 6.20 -13.12
CA GLU A 69 -11.19 6.00 -13.29
C GLU A 69 -11.80 5.19 -12.14
N VAL A 70 -11.16 4.08 -11.74
CA VAL A 70 -11.61 3.27 -10.60
C VAL A 70 -11.56 4.08 -9.31
N LEU A 71 -10.45 4.77 -9.02
CA LEU A 71 -10.28 5.49 -7.76
C LEU A 71 -11.24 6.69 -7.64
N GLN A 72 -11.58 7.34 -8.75
CA GLN A 72 -12.45 8.52 -8.80
C GLN A 72 -13.95 8.20 -8.81
N GLN A 73 -14.36 6.93 -8.69
CA GLN A 73 -15.77 6.59 -8.48
C GLN A 73 -16.31 7.26 -7.20
N SER A 74 -17.53 7.78 -7.28
CA SER A 74 -18.22 8.31 -6.10
C SER A 74 -18.64 7.16 -5.20
N ARG A 75 -18.36 7.30 -3.90
CA ARG A 75 -18.65 6.28 -2.87
C ARG A 75 -19.25 6.95 -1.65
N GLN A 76 -20.10 6.24 -0.93
CA GLN A 76 -20.59 6.70 0.36
C GLN A 76 -19.48 6.61 1.40
N GLN A 77 -19.12 7.74 2.01
CA GLN A 77 -18.04 7.83 3.00
C GLN A 77 -18.25 6.83 4.15
N SER A 78 -19.46 6.76 4.71
CA SER A 78 -19.77 5.86 5.83
C SER A 78 -19.52 4.39 5.49
N GLU A 79 -19.80 3.97 4.25
CA GLU A 79 -19.58 2.60 3.79
C GLU A 79 -18.09 2.29 3.65
N VAL A 80 -17.33 3.18 3.00
CA VAL A 80 -15.87 3.04 2.83
C VAL A 80 -15.19 2.91 4.19
N PHE A 81 -15.43 3.85 5.11
CA PHE A 81 -14.79 3.83 6.42
C PHE A 81 -15.18 2.59 7.24
N ARG A 82 -16.45 2.16 7.17
CA ARG A 82 -16.91 0.94 7.84
C ARG A 82 -16.19 -0.30 7.32
N GLU A 83 -16.09 -0.48 6.00
CA GLU A 83 -15.44 -1.66 5.42
C GLU A 83 -13.93 -1.67 5.67
N VAL A 84 -13.27 -0.52 5.52
CA VAL A 84 -11.84 -0.36 5.79
C VAL A 84 -11.53 -0.65 7.26
N ALA A 85 -12.31 -0.11 8.19
CA ALA A 85 -12.15 -0.38 9.62
C ALA A 85 -12.37 -1.86 9.95
N ALA A 86 -13.42 -2.48 9.40
CA ALA A 86 -13.71 -3.90 9.61
C ALA A 86 -12.59 -4.82 9.08
N MET A 87 -11.99 -4.48 7.94
CA MET A 87 -10.82 -5.21 7.44
C MET A 87 -9.59 -4.98 8.31
N ARG A 88 -9.35 -3.72 8.71
CA ARG A 88 -8.19 -3.37 9.55
C ARG A 88 -8.20 -4.09 10.89
N MET A 89 -9.37 -4.19 11.52
CA MET A 89 -9.53 -4.91 12.79
C MET A 89 -9.22 -6.39 12.63
N ARG A 90 -9.70 -7.05 11.57
CA ARG A 90 -9.35 -8.45 11.27
C ARG A 90 -7.84 -8.65 11.09
N MET A 91 -7.18 -7.75 10.35
CA MET A 91 -5.72 -7.79 10.18
C MET A 91 -4.97 -7.55 11.49
N ARG A 92 -5.48 -6.66 12.36
CA ARG A 92 -4.86 -6.38 13.67
C ARG A 92 -4.83 -7.63 14.52
N VAL A 93 -5.97 -8.29 14.67
CA VAL A 93 -6.09 -9.53 15.46
C VAL A 93 -5.12 -10.61 14.98
N ALA A 94 -4.88 -10.70 13.67
CA ALA A 94 -4.00 -11.73 13.09
C ALA A 94 -2.50 -11.37 13.12
N HIS A 95 -2.14 -10.09 13.17
CA HIS A 95 -0.76 -9.65 12.89
C HIS A 95 -0.14 -8.71 13.92
N ASP A 96 -0.93 -8.11 14.80
CA ASP A 96 -0.42 -7.25 15.86
C ASP A 96 0.36 -8.08 16.88
N ARG A 97 1.62 -7.71 17.10
CA ARG A 97 2.53 -8.35 18.06
C ARG A 97 2.83 -7.47 19.25
N SER A 98 2.07 -6.39 19.42
CA SER A 98 2.21 -5.48 20.55
C SER A 98 1.94 -6.21 21.87
N ARG A 99 2.70 -5.84 22.89
CA ARG A 99 2.60 -6.31 24.27
C ARG A 99 2.87 -5.10 25.18
N ASP A 100 2.59 -5.21 26.48
CA ASP A 100 2.64 -4.08 27.44
C ASP A 100 3.81 -3.10 27.22
N GLU A 101 5.05 -3.60 27.14
CA GLU A 101 6.25 -2.75 26.96
C GLU A 101 6.77 -2.67 25.51
N ARG A 102 6.09 -3.30 24.55
CA ARG A 102 6.55 -3.43 23.17
C ARG A 102 5.46 -3.08 22.18
N PHE A 103 5.70 -2.01 21.43
CA PHE A 103 4.83 -1.58 20.34
C PHE A 103 5.25 -2.18 18.99
N ASP A 104 4.33 -2.82 18.27
CA ASP A 104 4.55 -3.22 16.88
C ASP A 104 4.38 -2.00 15.96
N LEU A 105 5.50 -1.42 15.55
CA LEU A 105 5.53 -0.23 14.68
C LEU A 105 4.75 -0.40 13.37
N LYS A 106 4.59 -1.63 12.85
CA LYS A 106 3.88 -1.87 11.59
C LYS A 106 2.41 -2.16 11.83
N GLN A 107 2.10 -3.12 12.69
CA GLN A 107 0.76 -3.69 12.83
C GLN A 107 0.01 -3.23 14.08
N GLY A 108 0.69 -2.56 15.01
CA GLY A 108 0.13 -2.02 16.25
C GLY A 108 -0.88 -0.90 16.03
N GLU A 109 -1.60 -0.55 17.08
CA GLU A 109 -2.53 0.59 17.09
C GLU A 109 -1.79 1.92 16.94
N GLY A 110 -2.16 2.71 15.93
CA GLY A 110 -1.39 3.88 15.51
C GLY A 110 -0.12 3.54 14.72
N GLY A 111 0.08 2.28 14.34
CA GLY A 111 1.23 1.83 13.54
C GLY A 111 1.15 2.27 12.08
N LEU A 112 2.18 1.91 11.30
CA LEU A 112 2.28 2.29 9.89
C LEU A 112 1.09 1.83 9.04
N VAL A 113 0.56 0.63 9.31
CA VAL A 113 -0.58 0.08 8.55
C VAL A 113 -1.87 0.86 8.86
N ASP A 114 -2.04 1.42 10.06
CA ASP A 114 -3.21 2.26 10.39
C ASP A 114 -3.20 3.53 9.54
N LEU A 115 -2.04 4.18 9.45
CA LEU A 115 -1.85 5.37 8.64
C LEU A 115 -2.09 5.08 7.15
N GLU A 116 -1.55 3.96 6.63
CA GLU A 116 -1.78 3.55 5.25
C GLU A 116 -3.27 3.33 4.97
N PHE A 117 -3.98 2.62 5.87
CA PHE A 117 -5.42 2.37 5.73
C PHE A 117 -6.23 3.66 5.75
N LEU A 118 -5.92 4.58 6.67
CA LEU A 118 -6.58 5.88 6.75
C LEU A 118 -6.40 6.68 5.45
N LEU A 119 -5.17 6.81 4.96
CA LEU A 119 -4.90 7.58 3.74
C LEU A 119 -5.58 6.94 2.52
N GLN A 120 -5.57 5.61 2.41
CA GLN A 120 -6.27 4.90 1.33
C GLN A 120 -7.79 5.11 1.41
N ALA A 121 -8.38 5.10 2.60
CA ALA A 121 -9.81 5.40 2.79
C ALA A 121 -10.14 6.84 2.39
N LEU A 122 -9.28 7.81 2.72
CA LEU A 122 -9.44 9.20 2.31
C LEU A 122 -9.37 9.34 0.78
N VAL A 123 -8.42 8.65 0.12
CA VAL A 123 -8.35 8.62 -1.35
C VAL A 123 -9.65 8.06 -1.93
N LEU A 124 -10.09 6.87 -1.50
CA LEU A 124 -11.30 6.24 -2.05
C LEU A 124 -12.58 7.06 -1.82
N THR A 125 -12.63 7.83 -0.72
CA THR A 125 -13.76 8.67 -0.36
C THR A 125 -13.77 9.97 -1.17
N HIS A 126 -12.61 10.61 -1.35
CA HIS A 126 -12.54 11.99 -1.83
C HIS A 126 -12.00 12.14 -3.24
N ALA A 127 -11.41 11.11 -3.85
CA ALA A 127 -10.78 11.19 -5.17
C ALA A 127 -11.71 11.66 -6.30
N ALA A 128 -13.02 11.41 -6.18
CA ALA A 128 -14.03 11.89 -7.12
C ALA A 128 -14.08 13.44 -7.20
N HIS A 129 -13.82 14.12 -6.08
CA HIS A 129 -13.88 15.58 -5.96
C HIS A 129 -12.51 16.23 -5.76
N VAL A 130 -11.49 15.43 -5.40
CA VAL A 130 -10.10 15.87 -5.22
C VAL A 130 -9.18 14.98 -6.07
N PRO A 131 -9.13 15.19 -7.41
CA PRO A 131 -8.35 14.36 -8.32
C PRO A 131 -6.86 14.25 -7.96
N ALA A 132 -6.30 15.30 -7.34
CA ALA A 132 -4.91 15.33 -6.92
C ALA A 132 -4.56 14.15 -5.98
N LEU A 133 -5.51 13.62 -5.19
CA LEU A 133 -5.25 12.48 -4.31
C LEU A 133 -4.84 11.21 -5.08
N VAL A 134 -5.26 11.09 -6.34
CA VAL A 134 -5.04 9.91 -7.17
C VAL A 134 -3.62 9.86 -7.74
N ASP A 135 -3.02 11.01 -8.02
CA ASP A 135 -1.66 11.06 -8.57
C ASP A 135 -0.61 10.66 -7.53
N ALA A 136 -0.89 10.93 -6.25
CA ALA A 136 -0.06 10.51 -5.14
C ALA A 136 -0.17 9.01 -4.89
N ARG A 137 0.99 8.38 -4.63
CA ARG A 137 1.10 6.98 -4.24
C ARG A 137 1.86 6.83 -2.94
N GLU A 138 2.85 7.68 -2.70
CA GLU A 138 3.65 7.64 -1.49
C GLU A 138 2.95 8.26 -0.29
N THR A 139 3.19 7.70 0.90
CA THR A 139 2.51 8.09 2.14
C THR A 139 2.71 9.57 2.45
N ALA A 140 3.93 10.09 2.29
CA ALA A 140 4.23 11.49 2.55
C ALA A 140 3.50 12.45 1.59
N ASP A 141 3.42 12.10 0.31
CA ASP A 141 2.69 12.89 -0.70
C ASP A 141 1.17 12.84 -0.42
N LEU A 142 0.64 11.67 -0.08
CA LEU A 142 -0.77 11.53 0.31
C LEU A 142 -1.11 12.38 1.54
N ILE A 143 -0.24 12.41 2.57
CA ILE A 143 -0.43 13.27 3.75
C ILE A 143 -0.47 14.75 3.34
N ALA A 144 0.48 15.19 2.52
CA ALA A 144 0.55 16.58 2.06
C ALA A 144 -0.71 16.98 1.29
N ARG A 145 -1.14 16.16 0.33
CA ARG A 145 -2.35 16.43 -0.47
C ARG A 145 -3.63 16.36 0.35
N CYS A 146 -3.72 15.47 1.33
CA CYS A 146 -4.83 15.46 2.27
C CYS A 146 -4.86 16.74 3.12
N GLY A 147 -3.69 17.29 3.49
CA GLY A 147 -3.60 18.58 4.17
C GLY A 147 -4.04 19.76 3.29
N GLU A 148 -3.54 19.81 2.05
CA GLU A 148 -3.92 20.83 1.05
C GLU A 148 -5.42 20.82 0.74
N ALA A 149 -6.03 19.63 0.72
CA ALA A 149 -7.46 19.46 0.52
C ALA A 149 -8.32 19.68 1.79
N GLY A 150 -7.71 20.01 2.93
CA GLY A 150 -8.41 20.22 4.20
C GLY A 150 -8.97 18.95 4.85
N LEU A 151 -8.56 17.76 4.39
CA LEU A 151 -8.98 16.47 4.93
C LEU A 151 -8.22 16.10 6.21
N LEU A 152 -7.03 16.67 6.38
CA LEU A 152 -6.23 16.60 7.60
C LEU A 152 -5.91 18.02 8.07
N SER A 153 -6.04 18.26 9.37
CA SER A 153 -5.61 19.52 9.98
C SER A 153 -4.09 19.67 9.94
N GLY A 154 -3.58 20.90 10.02
CA GLY A 154 -2.14 21.17 10.07
C GLY A 154 -1.43 20.44 11.22
N ALA A 155 -2.10 20.27 12.36
CA ALA A 155 -1.57 19.49 13.48
C ALA A 155 -1.42 18.00 13.13
N GLN A 156 -2.41 17.40 12.45
CA GLN A 156 -2.36 16.01 12.00
C GLN A 156 -1.26 15.79 10.95
N VAL A 157 -1.10 16.73 10.01
CA VAL A 157 -0.03 16.69 9.00
C VAL A 157 1.36 16.77 9.67
N ALA A 158 1.53 17.65 10.65
CA ALA A 158 2.79 17.83 11.36
C ALA A 158 3.17 16.61 12.23
N GLN A 159 2.19 15.95 12.83
CA GLN A 159 2.38 14.75 13.66
C GLN A 159 2.57 13.48 12.85
N ALA A 160 2.10 13.45 11.60
CA ALA A 160 2.25 12.29 10.75
C ALA A 160 3.75 11.99 10.48
N PRO A 161 4.17 10.72 10.53
CA PRO A 161 5.55 10.33 10.26
C PRO A 161 5.90 10.67 8.79
N GLY A 162 6.45 11.87 8.58
CA GLY A 162 6.64 12.43 7.25
C GLY A 162 6.73 13.96 7.19
N GLY A 163 6.29 14.69 8.22
CA GLY A 163 6.37 16.16 8.28
C GLY A 163 7.79 16.74 8.09
N ALA A 164 8.83 15.93 8.22
CA ALA A 164 10.24 16.28 7.99
C ALA A 164 10.92 15.52 6.82
N CYS A 165 10.21 14.68 6.06
CA CYS A 165 10.82 13.85 5.01
C CYS A 165 10.83 14.54 3.64
N ARG A 166 11.55 15.67 3.53
CA ARG A 166 12.15 16.12 2.26
C ARG A 166 13.55 15.52 2.03
N ALA A 167 14.02 14.62 2.89
CA ALA A 167 15.30 13.94 2.73
C ALA A 167 15.09 12.47 2.38
N ALA A 168 15.65 12.07 1.24
CA ALA A 168 15.73 10.71 0.76
C ALA A 168 16.31 9.72 1.79
N GLY A 169 15.89 8.45 1.72
CA GLY A 169 16.79 7.33 2.01
C GLY A 169 16.78 6.68 3.40
N ALA A 170 15.67 6.67 4.14
CA ALA A 170 15.62 5.98 5.45
C ALA A 170 14.69 4.75 5.46
N ARG A 171 14.93 3.74 4.61
CA ARG A 171 14.23 2.43 4.72
C ARG A 171 15.09 1.23 5.09
N SER A 172 16.43 1.31 5.20
CA SER A 172 17.25 0.09 5.36
C SER A 172 17.99 -0.13 6.68
N ARG A 173 17.77 0.67 7.74
CA ARG A 173 18.61 0.56 8.97
C ARG A 173 18.21 -0.51 9.98
N LEU A 174 17.04 -1.14 9.83
CA LEU A 174 16.57 -2.18 10.77
C LEU A 174 16.79 -3.63 10.27
N HIS A 175 17.00 -3.84 8.97
CA HIS A 175 17.31 -5.18 8.44
C HIS A 175 18.79 -5.57 8.51
N THR A 176 19.70 -4.61 8.67
CA THR A 176 21.14 -4.88 8.75
C THR A 176 21.60 -5.46 10.09
N ARG A 177 20.72 -5.61 11.10
CA ARG A 177 21.08 -6.15 12.44
C ARG A 177 20.90 -7.66 12.60
N ARG A 178 20.54 -8.41 11.54
CA ARG A 178 20.37 -9.89 11.62
C ARG A 178 21.37 -10.72 10.82
N SER A 179 22.41 -10.12 10.26
CA SER A 179 23.55 -10.85 9.71
C SER A 179 24.68 -10.88 10.75
N GLY A 180 24.56 -11.77 11.73
CA GLY A 180 25.66 -12.04 12.68
C GLY A 180 26.85 -12.70 11.95
N PRO A 181 28.09 -12.54 12.46
CA PRO A 181 29.29 -13.09 11.86
C PRO A 181 29.39 -14.58 12.21
N HIS A 182 28.73 -15.45 11.44
CA HIS A 182 28.86 -16.90 11.67
C HIS A 182 29.17 -17.74 10.43
N CYS A 183 29.48 -17.10 9.29
CA CYS A 183 29.73 -17.80 8.03
C CYS A 183 31.13 -17.51 7.45
N ALA A 184 32.19 -17.60 8.26
CA ALA A 184 33.57 -17.40 7.80
C ALA A 184 34.59 -18.45 8.27
N GLN A 185 34.16 -19.57 8.88
CA GLN A 185 35.09 -20.54 9.50
C GLN A 185 34.89 -22.01 9.09
N ARG A 186 34.31 -22.31 7.93
CA ARG A 186 34.22 -23.69 7.41
C ARG A 186 34.59 -23.79 5.95
N TYR A 187 35.82 -23.38 5.61
CA TYR A 187 36.55 -23.82 4.41
C TYR A 187 38.05 -23.59 4.67
N ALA A 188 38.59 -24.33 5.63
CA ALA A 188 40.00 -24.63 5.80
C ALA A 188 40.01 -25.90 6.66
N ASP A 189 40.44 -27.00 6.02
CA ASP A 189 40.59 -28.39 6.48
C ASP A 189 39.72 -29.39 5.70
#